data_AF-A0A7S1VGY6-F1
#
_entry.id   AF-A0A7S1VGY6-F1
#
_cell.length_a   1.000
_cell.length_b   1.000
_cell.length_c   1.000
_cell.angle_alpha   90.00
_cell.angle_beta   90.00
_cell.angle_gamma   90.00
#
_symmetry.space_group_name_H-M   'P 1'
#
loop_
_entity.id
_entity.type
_entity.pdbx_description
1 polymer ?
#
loop_
_entity_poly.entity_id
_entity_poly.type
_entity_poly.pdbx_seq_one_letter_code
_entity_poly.pdbx_strand_id
1 'polypeptide(L)'
;KEGVKPDQTTFSSLIRCCARAGQLRVSLALLSEMRQSIVPNERVWSTVLHACAQVGDHRESVKVLKEMQDAGISPTKFHITSLFSALSKSRQHDLSIQLMESMQLGRSTTLRLGGASEVLTLEPIAFDLVALNSVLNSVGKDGNWELAKALFERLKEGEFLLESDDGVVVAVQPDIVSYNAVLAACRDPKEARSIVREMRYSRRHRHGATPPNSVTYTHAITACRRSNPPDLDTALEFLQWADDDNLHLHEYTYSAAIWTAETCGDSDVAMNILNQMREAGCKPNVASFLGVMSSLSAEGRAEEAVSVLWEMKTVGTKPNADIYAELAYAIQKAPEGVDGVALLRSVVDQMEDQELRARIGGPIFEDLILEYGMRGKFTEALAVFGTIDGPSDGACLRAILVACTVAQPPRWEEALQIL
;
A
#
# COMPACT_ATOMS: atom_id res chain seq x y z
N LYS A 1 -22.00 -0.52 -40.24
CA LYS A 1 -23.37 -0.54 -40.80
C LYS A 1 -24.04 0.76 -40.38
N GLU A 2 -24.04 1.75 -41.26
CA GLU A 2 -24.76 3.01 -41.03
C GLU A 2 -26.27 2.73 -40.99
N GLY A 3 -26.98 3.31 -40.03
CA GLY A 3 -28.44 3.22 -39.91
C GLY A 3 -29.01 2.22 -38.90
N VAL A 4 -28.19 1.44 -38.18
CA VAL A 4 -28.69 0.62 -37.06
C VAL A 4 -28.77 1.51 -35.81
N LYS A 5 -29.99 1.80 -35.35
CA LYS A 5 -30.18 2.55 -34.10
C LYS A 5 -29.69 1.70 -32.92
N PRO A 6 -28.86 2.26 -32.02
CA PRO A 6 -28.38 1.54 -30.86
C PRO A 6 -29.58 1.10 -29.99
N ASP A 7 -29.60 -0.18 -29.63
CA ASP A 7 -30.60 -0.75 -28.75
C ASP A 7 -30.13 -0.72 -27.28
N GLN A 8 -31.00 -1.17 -26.37
CA GLN A 8 -30.71 -1.21 -24.94
C GLN A 8 -29.44 -2.01 -24.60
N THR A 9 -29.14 -3.08 -25.35
CA THR A 9 -27.95 -3.92 -25.12
C THR A 9 -26.66 -3.25 -25.58
N THR A 10 -26.76 -2.44 -26.64
CA THR A 10 -25.68 -1.63 -27.19
C THR A 10 -25.26 -0.56 -26.19
N PHE A 11 -26.21 0.23 -25.67
CA PHE A 11 -25.94 1.23 -24.64
C PHE A 11 -25.40 0.59 -23.35
N SER A 12 -26.00 -0.50 -22.86
CA SER A 12 -25.52 -1.20 -21.67
C SER A 12 -24.08 -1.70 -21.82
N SER A 13 -23.69 -2.18 -23.00
CA SER A 13 -22.34 -2.65 -23.27
C SER A 13 -21.32 -1.51 -23.33
N LEU A 14 -21.68 -0.39 -23.96
CA LEU A 14 -20.83 0.80 -24.04
C LEU A 14 -20.63 1.45 -22.67
N ILE A 15 -21.71 1.62 -21.91
CA ILE A 15 -21.68 2.14 -20.53
C ILE A 15 -20.81 1.24 -19.65
N ARG A 16 -20.93 -0.09 -19.76
CA ARG A 16 -20.07 -1.03 -19.02
C ARG A 16 -18.59 -0.93 -19.41
N CYS A 17 -18.30 -0.72 -20.69
CA CYS A 17 -16.94 -0.50 -21.15
C CYS A 17 -16.36 0.79 -20.54
N CYS A 18 -17.12 1.89 -20.60
CA CYS A 18 -16.74 3.17 -20.02
C CYS A 18 -16.57 3.08 -18.50
N ALA A 19 -17.48 2.39 -17.82
CA ALA A 19 -17.43 2.15 -16.38
C ALA A 19 -16.14 1.42 -15.99
N ARG A 20 -15.77 0.34 -16.71
CA ARG A 20 -14.52 -0.40 -16.47
C ARG A 20 -13.26 0.41 -16.75
N ALA A 21 -13.34 1.37 -17.67
CA ALA A 21 -12.25 2.27 -17.99
C ALA A 21 -12.17 3.49 -17.04
N GLY A 22 -13.05 3.58 -16.02
CA GLY A 22 -13.11 4.73 -15.10
C GLY A 22 -13.62 6.03 -15.73
N GLN A 23 -14.21 5.96 -16.93
CA GLN A 23 -14.66 7.13 -17.71
C GLN A 23 -16.07 7.55 -17.30
N LEU A 24 -16.22 8.10 -16.08
CA LEU A 24 -17.52 8.49 -15.53
C LEU A 24 -18.28 9.50 -16.40
N ARG A 25 -17.60 10.53 -16.92
CA ARG A 25 -18.24 11.58 -17.76
C ARG A 25 -18.88 11.01 -19.01
N VAL A 26 -18.20 10.09 -19.69
CA VAL A 26 -18.71 9.43 -20.90
C VAL A 26 -19.87 8.51 -20.56
N SER A 27 -19.78 7.78 -19.44
CA SER A 27 -20.86 6.94 -18.93
C SER A 27 -22.15 7.74 -18.67
N LEU A 28 -22.05 8.91 -18.04
CA LEU A 28 -23.20 9.80 -17.79
C LEU A 28 -23.76 10.41 -19.08
N ALA A 29 -22.89 10.79 -20.03
CA ALA A 29 -23.32 11.28 -21.33
C ALA A 29 -24.13 10.20 -22.10
N LEU A 30 -23.64 8.96 -22.14
CA LEU A 30 -24.34 7.84 -22.77
C LEU A 30 -25.68 7.53 -22.08
N LEU A 31 -25.76 7.64 -20.75
CA LEU A 31 -27.03 7.53 -20.03
C LEU A 31 -28.00 8.65 -20.42
N SER A 32 -27.52 9.89 -20.57
CA SER A 32 -28.37 11.01 -21.02
C SER A 32 -28.89 10.84 -22.45
N GLU A 33 -28.06 10.31 -23.35
CA GLU A 33 -28.43 10.02 -24.74
C GLU A 33 -29.44 8.87 -24.82
N MET A 34 -29.20 7.79 -24.06
CA MET A 34 -30.11 6.66 -23.97
C MET A 34 -31.50 7.13 -23.53
N ARG A 35 -31.59 7.98 -22.50
CA ARG A 35 -32.86 8.51 -21.96
C ARG A 35 -33.70 9.30 -22.98
N GLN A 36 -33.09 9.85 -24.04
CA GLN A 36 -33.84 10.56 -25.09
C GLN A 36 -34.68 9.61 -25.97
N SER A 37 -34.34 8.32 -26.00
CA SER A 37 -34.94 7.36 -26.93
C SER A 37 -35.37 6.03 -26.30
N ILE A 38 -34.79 5.63 -25.17
CA ILE A 38 -34.95 4.32 -24.53
C ILE A 38 -35.00 4.51 -23.01
N VAL A 39 -35.99 3.90 -22.36
CA VAL A 39 -36.06 3.85 -20.89
C VAL A 39 -34.94 2.93 -20.35
N PRO A 40 -34.02 3.44 -19.51
CA PRO A 40 -32.96 2.61 -18.93
C PRO A 40 -33.55 1.54 -18.00
N ASN A 41 -33.01 0.32 -18.06
CA ASN A 41 -33.35 -0.73 -17.10
C ASN A 41 -32.43 -0.68 -15.87
N GLU A 42 -32.77 -1.45 -14.84
CA GLU A 42 -32.00 -1.56 -13.60
C GLU A 42 -30.50 -1.78 -13.85
N ARG A 43 -30.13 -2.67 -14.78
CA ARG A 43 -28.75 -3.01 -15.09
C ARG A 43 -27.91 -1.83 -15.58
N VAL A 44 -28.51 -0.91 -16.35
CA VAL A 44 -27.83 0.31 -16.81
C VAL A 44 -27.53 1.21 -15.62
N TRP A 45 -28.50 1.43 -14.73
CA TRP A 45 -28.31 2.20 -13.49
C TRP A 45 -27.22 1.59 -12.60
N SER A 46 -27.23 0.26 -12.39
CA SER A 46 -26.19 -0.43 -11.62
C SER A 46 -24.80 -0.19 -12.20
N THR A 47 -24.67 -0.19 -13.53
CA THR A 47 -23.39 -0.02 -14.23
C THR A 47 -22.88 1.42 -14.10
N VAL A 48 -23.76 2.42 -14.20
CA VAL A 48 -23.40 3.83 -13.99
C VAL A 48 -23.01 4.09 -12.54
N LEU A 49 -23.77 3.55 -11.57
CA LEU A 49 -23.46 3.66 -10.15
C LEU A 49 -22.12 2.99 -9.80
N HIS A 50 -21.82 1.85 -10.42
CA HIS A 50 -20.51 1.23 -10.30
C HIS A 50 -19.39 2.13 -10.85
N ALA A 51 -19.63 2.85 -11.96
CA ALA A 51 -18.67 3.83 -12.48
C ALA A 51 -18.46 4.99 -11.49
N CYS A 52 -19.53 5.50 -10.86
CA CYS A 52 -19.43 6.52 -9.81
C CYS A 52 -18.60 6.01 -8.61
N ALA A 53 -18.85 4.77 -8.19
CA ALA A 53 -18.09 4.09 -7.14
C ALA A 53 -16.62 3.89 -7.50
N GLN A 54 -16.27 3.68 -8.78
CA GLN A 54 -14.88 3.55 -9.21
C GLN A 54 -14.11 4.87 -9.07
N VAL A 55 -14.72 5.97 -9.53
CA VAL A 55 -14.13 7.31 -9.47
C VAL A 55 -14.18 7.91 -8.06
N GLY A 56 -15.14 7.50 -7.23
CA GLY A 56 -15.36 8.07 -5.90
C GLY A 56 -16.19 9.36 -5.92
N ASP A 57 -17.00 9.58 -6.95
CA ASP A 57 -17.87 10.76 -7.01
C ASP A 57 -19.21 10.46 -6.32
N HIS A 58 -19.27 10.73 -5.02
CA HIS A 58 -20.49 10.52 -4.22
C HIS A 58 -21.63 11.44 -4.65
N ARG A 59 -21.36 12.64 -5.18
CA ARG A 59 -22.41 13.60 -5.58
C ARG A 59 -23.17 13.08 -6.78
N GLU A 60 -22.44 12.67 -7.81
CA GLU A 60 -23.04 12.06 -8.99
C GLU A 60 -23.67 10.70 -8.65
N SER A 61 -23.09 9.92 -7.75
CA SER A 61 -23.71 8.67 -7.28
C SER A 61 -25.10 8.89 -6.66
N VAL A 62 -25.29 9.92 -5.84
CA VAL A 62 -26.58 10.26 -5.22
C VAL A 62 -27.57 10.79 -6.26
N LYS A 63 -27.12 11.62 -7.21
CA LYS A 63 -27.98 12.11 -8.31
C LYS A 63 -28.51 10.96 -9.16
N VAL A 64 -27.64 10.04 -9.56
CA VAL A 64 -28.01 8.86 -10.36
C VAL A 64 -29.01 7.98 -9.60
N LEU A 65 -28.86 7.83 -8.28
CA LEU A 65 -29.85 7.12 -7.45
C LEU A 65 -31.21 7.82 -7.41
N LYS A 66 -31.22 9.15 -7.32
CA LYS A 66 -32.47 9.93 -7.34
C LYS A 66 -33.16 9.80 -8.69
N GLU A 67 -32.41 9.95 -9.78
CA GLU A 67 -32.95 9.77 -11.14
C GLU A 67 -33.51 8.36 -11.38
N MET A 68 -32.87 7.33 -10.80
CA MET A 68 -33.36 5.96 -10.84
C MET A 68 -34.71 5.81 -10.12
N GLN A 69 -34.87 6.45 -8.95
CA GLN A 69 -36.15 6.48 -8.21
C GLN A 69 -37.23 7.26 -8.97
N ASP A 70 -36.88 8.41 -9.54
CA ASP A 70 -37.79 9.23 -10.36
C ASP A 70 -38.25 8.47 -11.62
N ALA A 71 -37.42 7.56 -12.13
CA ALA A 71 -37.78 6.63 -13.21
C ALA A 71 -38.64 5.43 -12.75
N GLY A 72 -39.01 5.38 -11.47
CA GLY A 72 -39.87 4.34 -10.89
C GLY A 72 -39.14 3.02 -10.57
N ILE A 73 -37.81 3.02 -10.52
CA ILE A 73 -37.01 1.84 -10.19
C ILE A 73 -36.48 1.98 -8.76
N SER A 74 -36.91 1.09 -7.86
CA SER A 74 -36.43 1.09 -6.48
C SER A 74 -34.95 0.69 -6.40
N PRO A 75 -34.12 1.43 -5.62
CA PRO A 75 -32.73 1.05 -5.37
C PRO A 75 -32.65 -0.33 -4.71
N THR A 76 -31.58 -1.06 -4.98
CA THR A 76 -31.34 -2.41 -4.47
C THR A 76 -30.08 -2.42 -3.61
N LYS A 77 -29.83 -3.53 -2.89
CA LYS A 77 -28.63 -3.72 -2.04
C LYS A 77 -27.33 -3.36 -2.78
N PHE A 78 -27.24 -3.70 -4.07
CA PHE A 78 -26.08 -3.41 -4.92
C PHE A 78 -25.86 -1.91 -5.17
N HIS A 79 -26.95 -1.18 -5.40
CA HIS A 79 -26.91 0.26 -5.64
C HIS A 79 -26.44 1.03 -4.39
N ILE A 80 -26.90 0.60 -3.21
CA ILE A 80 -26.48 1.15 -1.92
C ILE A 80 -25.01 0.83 -1.63
N THR A 81 -24.56 -0.40 -1.89
CA THR A 81 -23.14 -0.77 -1.74
C THR A 81 -22.24 0.07 -2.66
N SER A 82 -22.70 0.38 -3.87
CA SER A 82 -21.98 1.26 -4.79
C SER A 82 -21.88 2.69 -4.27
N LEU A 83 -22.96 3.22 -3.66
CA LEU A 83 -22.93 4.53 -3.00
C LEU A 83 -21.96 4.55 -1.81
N PHE A 84 -21.96 3.50 -0.96
CA PHE A 84 -21.01 3.37 0.13
C PHE A 84 -19.55 3.37 -0.37
N SER A 85 -19.28 2.67 -1.46
CA SER A 85 -17.95 2.67 -2.08
C SER A 85 -17.56 4.05 -2.64
N ALA A 86 -18.52 4.80 -3.21
CA ALA A 86 -18.29 6.18 -3.66
C ALA A 86 -18.02 7.13 -2.48
N LEU A 87 -18.84 7.06 -1.42
CA LEU A 87 -18.69 7.86 -0.19
C LEU A 87 -17.35 7.58 0.48
N SER A 88 -16.98 6.30 0.58
CA SER A 88 -15.69 5.81 1.05
C SER A 88 -14.53 6.50 0.33
N LYS A 89 -14.46 6.40 -1.01
CA LYS A 89 -13.36 7.00 -1.77
C LYS A 89 -13.32 8.52 -1.70
N SER A 90 -14.47 9.16 -1.48
CA SER A 90 -14.56 10.61 -1.30
C SER A 90 -14.30 11.11 0.13
N ARG A 91 -13.96 10.21 1.07
CA ARG A 91 -13.70 10.50 2.48
C ARG A 91 -14.87 11.15 3.22
N GLN A 92 -16.09 10.91 2.76
CA GLN A 92 -17.30 11.43 3.39
C GLN A 92 -17.83 10.45 4.45
N HIS A 93 -17.03 10.23 5.50
CA HIS A 93 -17.34 9.24 6.54
C HIS A 93 -18.61 9.58 7.31
N ASP A 94 -18.84 10.86 7.64
CA ASP A 94 -20.02 11.30 8.38
C ASP A 94 -21.31 11.01 7.62
N LEU A 95 -21.33 11.29 6.31
CA LEU A 95 -22.47 10.97 5.44
C LEU A 95 -22.67 9.46 5.31
N SER A 96 -21.58 8.68 5.29
CA SER A 96 -21.63 7.22 5.28
C SER A 96 -22.25 6.66 6.56
N ILE A 97 -21.90 7.20 7.72
CA ILE A 97 -22.48 6.77 9.01
C ILE A 97 -23.95 7.16 9.09
N GLN A 98 -24.29 8.41 8.73
CA GLN A 98 -25.69 8.86 8.68
C GLN A 98 -26.54 7.98 7.77
N LEU A 99 -26.00 7.58 6.61
CA LEU A 99 -26.66 6.66 5.70
C LEU A 99 -26.89 5.29 6.34
N MET A 100 -25.89 4.73 7.03
CA MET A 100 -26.03 3.46 7.75
C MET A 100 -27.09 3.53 8.86
N GLU A 101 -27.03 4.55 9.72
CA GLU A 101 -27.94 4.69 10.88
C GLU A 101 -29.40 4.85 10.47
N SER A 102 -29.62 5.60 9.41
CA SER A 102 -30.96 5.82 8.87
C SER A 102 -31.53 4.56 8.20
N MET A 103 -30.68 3.76 7.53
CA MET A 103 -31.07 2.47 6.98
C MET A 103 -31.35 1.41 8.07
N GLN A 104 -30.67 1.46 9.22
CA GLN A 104 -30.94 0.57 10.36
C GLN A 104 -32.32 0.78 10.99
N LEU A 105 -32.77 2.04 11.09
CA LEU A 105 -33.97 2.41 11.84
C LEU A 105 -35.28 2.21 11.06
N GLY A 106 -35.23 1.63 9.86
CA GLY A 106 -36.42 1.56 9.00
C GLY A 106 -36.93 2.94 8.59
N ARG A 107 -36.08 3.97 8.66
CA ARG A 107 -36.46 5.37 8.40
C ARG A 107 -36.08 5.76 6.99
N SER A 108 -36.90 6.62 6.38
CA SER A 108 -36.50 7.22 5.11
C SER A 108 -35.30 8.15 5.33
N THR A 109 -34.17 7.82 4.73
CA THR A 109 -32.95 8.63 4.84
C THR A 109 -33.05 9.82 3.92
N THR A 110 -32.92 11.05 4.45
CA THR A 110 -32.75 12.25 3.63
C THR A 110 -31.28 12.64 3.59
N LEU A 111 -30.55 12.22 2.55
CA LEU A 111 -29.18 12.69 2.36
C LEU A 111 -29.22 14.12 1.85
N ARG A 112 -28.65 15.06 2.61
CA ARG A 112 -28.45 16.45 2.19
C ARG A 112 -27.03 16.64 1.71
N LEU A 113 -26.85 16.80 0.41
CA LEU A 113 -25.56 17.15 -0.16
C LEU A 113 -25.34 18.66 -0.07
N GLY A 114 -24.10 19.07 0.23
CA GLY A 114 -23.72 20.46 0.48
C GLY A 114 -24.31 21.42 -0.55
N GLY A 115 -25.11 22.38 -0.06
CA GLY A 115 -25.80 23.38 -0.88
C GLY A 115 -27.29 23.07 -1.16
N ALA A 116 -28.09 23.05 -0.11
CA ALA A 116 -29.52 23.39 -0.02
C ALA A 116 -30.60 22.79 -0.96
N SER A 117 -30.34 22.01 -2.03
CA SER A 117 -31.45 21.64 -2.95
C SER A 117 -31.59 20.16 -3.34
N GLU A 118 -30.68 19.27 -2.94
CA GLU A 118 -30.76 17.85 -3.32
C GLU A 118 -30.97 16.98 -2.07
N VAL A 119 -32.20 16.51 -1.91
CA VAL A 119 -32.60 15.52 -0.91
C VAL A 119 -32.86 14.21 -1.65
N LEU A 120 -32.08 13.17 -1.33
CA LEU A 120 -32.38 11.80 -1.72
C LEU A 120 -33.10 11.14 -0.55
N THR A 121 -34.33 10.66 -0.77
CA THR A 121 -35.10 9.85 0.17
C THR A 121 -34.94 8.38 -0.18
N LEU A 122 -34.14 7.65 0.57
CA LEU A 122 -34.05 6.20 0.41
C LEU A 122 -35.12 5.53 1.28
N GLU A 123 -35.83 4.55 0.72
CA GLU A 123 -36.63 3.62 1.51
C GLU A 123 -35.71 2.70 2.32
N PRO A 124 -36.20 2.05 3.39
CA PRO A 124 -35.40 1.13 4.17
C PRO A 124 -34.94 -0.05 3.31
N ILE A 125 -33.65 -0.07 2.99
CA ILE A 125 -33.02 -1.17 2.27
C ILE A 125 -32.00 -1.77 3.24
N ALA A 126 -32.11 -3.07 3.49
CA ALA A 126 -31.10 -3.80 4.24
C ALA A 126 -29.74 -3.67 3.53
N PHE A 127 -28.71 -3.18 4.22
CA PHE A 127 -27.35 -3.13 3.70
C PHE A 127 -26.54 -4.29 4.29
N ASP A 128 -25.78 -5.04 3.49
CA ASP A 128 -25.11 -6.23 4.01
C ASP A 128 -23.78 -5.90 4.74
N LEU A 129 -23.19 -6.90 5.40
CA LEU A 129 -21.86 -6.84 6.01
C LEU A 129 -20.77 -6.29 5.06
N VAL A 130 -20.93 -6.48 3.74
CA VAL A 130 -20.03 -5.95 2.72
C VAL A 130 -20.01 -4.41 2.71
N ALA A 131 -21.15 -3.75 2.89
CA ALA A 131 -21.23 -2.30 2.94
C ALA A 131 -20.53 -1.77 4.21
N LEU A 132 -20.82 -2.38 5.37
CA LEU A 132 -20.14 -2.12 6.65
C LEU A 132 -18.62 -2.24 6.52
N ASN A 133 -18.14 -3.36 5.98
CA ASN A 133 -16.72 -3.60 5.77
C ASN A 133 -16.11 -2.63 4.77
N SER A 134 -16.84 -2.16 3.76
CA SER A 134 -16.36 -1.12 2.84
C SER A 134 -16.15 0.21 3.56
N VAL A 135 -17.05 0.59 4.47
CA VAL A 135 -16.92 1.81 5.27
C VAL A 135 -15.76 1.69 6.24
N LEU A 136 -15.70 0.59 7.01
CA LEU A 136 -14.59 0.30 7.92
C LEU A 136 -13.23 0.32 7.20
N ASN A 137 -13.11 -0.35 6.05
CA ASN A 137 -11.88 -0.34 5.25
C ASN A 137 -11.51 1.06 4.76
N SER A 138 -12.50 1.88 4.42
CA SER A 138 -12.27 3.27 4.04
C SER A 138 -11.69 4.07 5.19
N VAL A 139 -12.36 4.01 6.34
CA VAL A 139 -11.97 4.72 7.55
C VAL A 139 -10.58 4.28 7.98
N GLY A 140 -10.26 2.99 7.85
CA GLY A 140 -8.94 2.45 8.13
C GLY A 140 -7.87 2.96 7.17
N LYS A 141 -8.15 3.06 5.86
CA LYS A 141 -7.23 3.68 4.89
C LYS A 141 -6.97 5.16 5.16
N ASP A 142 -7.98 5.87 5.66
CA ASP A 142 -7.85 7.28 6.02
C ASP A 142 -7.19 7.47 7.40
N GLY A 143 -6.93 6.38 8.13
CA GLY A 143 -6.19 6.38 9.38
C GLY A 143 -6.97 6.97 10.55
N ASN A 144 -8.30 7.05 10.45
CA ASN A 144 -9.16 7.58 11.51
C ASN A 144 -9.52 6.46 12.51
N TRP A 145 -8.60 6.20 13.43
CA TRP A 145 -8.69 5.15 14.44
C TRP A 145 -9.95 5.25 15.31
N GLU A 146 -10.27 6.43 15.84
CA GLU A 146 -11.40 6.61 16.77
C GLU A 146 -12.72 6.20 16.14
N LEU A 147 -12.94 6.62 14.89
CA LEU A 147 -14.15 6.29 14.15
C LEU A 147 -14.19 4.81 13.74
N ALA A 148 -13.05 4.22 13.36
CA ALA A 148 -12.96 2.79 13.08
C ALA A 148 -13.27 1.93 14.32
N LYS A 149 -12.70 2.31 15.48
CA LYS A 149 -12.93 1.64 16.77
C LYS A 149 -14.39 1.76 17.20
N ALA A 150 -14.97 2.96 17.14
CA ALA A 150 -16.38 3.16 17.50
C ALA A 150 -17.32 2.32 16.63
N LEU A 151 -17.12 2.30 15.29
CA LEU A 151 -17.91 1.47 14.39
C LEU A 151 -17.74 -0.03 14.66
N PHE A 152 -16.54 -0.44 15.03
CA PHE A 152 -16.23 -1.84 15.32
C PHE A 152 -16.82 -2.32 16.64
N GLU A 153 -16.79 -1.51 17.70
CA GLU A 153 -17.44 -1.86 18.97
C GLU A 153 -18.97 -1.93 18.80
N ARG A 154 -19.58 -1.02 18.03
CA ARG A 154 -20.99 -1.12 17.65
C ARG A 154 -21.30 -2.41 16.89
N LEU A 155 -20.37 -2.88 16.05
CA LEU A 155 -20.48 -4.17 15.36
C LEU A 155 -20.41 -5.36 16.32
N LYS A 156 -19.55 -5.30 17.34
CA LYS A 156 -19.46 -6.32 18.40
C LYS A 156 -20.69 -6.36 19.30
N GLU A 157 -21.24 -5.20 19.64
CA GLU A 157 -22.45 -5.07 20.45
C GLU A 157 -23.71 -5.56 19.73
N GLY A 158 -23.61 -5.86 18.43
CA GLY A 158 -24.72 -6.39 17.65
C GLY A 158 -25.76 -5.33 17.30
N GLU A 159 -25.39 -4.05 17.32
CA GLU A 159 -26.29 -2.95 16.95
C GLU A 159 -26.74 -3.02 15.48
N PHE A 160 -25.94 -3.66 14.63
CA PHE A 160 -26.25 -3.87 13.23
C PHE A 160 -27.09 -5.14 13.07
N LEU A 161 -28.39 -4.96 12.82
CA LEU A 161 -29.34 -6.04 12.56
C LEU A 161 -29.60 -6.13 11.05
N LEU A 162 -29.43 -7.33 10.48
CA LEU A 162 -29.79 -7.61 9.10
C LEU A 162 -30.95 -8.59 9.03
N GLU A 163 -31.95 -8.21 8.26
CA GLU A 163 -33.02 -9.11 7.85
C GLU A 163 -32.51 -9.93 6.66
N SER A 164 -32.40 -11.25 6.85
CA SER A 164 -32.10 -12.16 5.75
C SER A 164 -33.27 -12.22 4.77
N ASP A 165 -33.03 -12.71 3.55
CA ASP A 165 -34.07 -12.89 2.53
C ASP A 165 -35.20 -13.85 3.00
N ASP A 166 -34.97 -14.60 4.09
CA ASP A 166 -35.91 -15.51 4.75
C ASP A 166 -36.69 -14.84 5.91
N GLY A 167 -36.54 -13.53 6.14
CA GLY A 167 -37.21 -12.78 7.21
C GLY A 167 -36.61 -12.99 8.61
N VAL A 168 -35.42 -13.60 8.71
CA VAL A 168 -34.72 -13.81 9.99
C VAL A 168 -33.82 -12.62 10.24
N VAL A 169 -34.07 -11.91 11.35
CA VAL A 169 -33.21 -10.83 11.81
C VAL A 169 -32.02 -11.41 12.57
N VAL A 170 -30.82 -11.27 12.00
CA VAL A 170 -29.57 -11.74 12.60
C VAL A 170 -28.69 -10.53 12.90
N ALA A 171 -28.15 -10.47 14.12
CA ALA A 171 -27.13 -9.49 14.48
C ALA A 171 -25.84 -9.77 13.69
N VAL A 172 -25.33 -8.76 13.00
CA VAL A 172 -24.08 -8.84 12.25
C VAL A 172 -22.94 -9.02 13.23
N GLN A 173 -22.20 -10.11 13.08
CA GLN A 173 -20.98 -10.33 13.83
C GLN A 173 -19.77 -9.86 13.01
N PRO A 174 -18.73 -9.30 13.66
CA PRO A 174 -17.51 -8.93 12.97
C PRO A 174 -16.85 -10.15 12.32
N ASP A 175 -16.44 -10.01 11.07
CA ASP A 175 -15.67 -11.01 10.34
C ASP A 175 -14.19 -10.63 10.24
N ILE A 176 -13.40 -11.49 9.60
CA ILE A 176 -11.97 -11.26 9.44
C ILE A 176 -11.65 -9.95 8.70
N VAL A 177 -12.55 -9.49 7.83
CA VAL A 177 -12.39 -8.23 7.10
C VAL A 177 -12.65 -7.05 8.04
N SER A 178 -13.65 -7.14 8.93
CA SER A 178 -13.90 -6.13 9.96
C SER A 178 -12.69 -5.96 10.88
N TYR A 179 -12.14 -7.06 11.39
CA TYR A 179 -10.94 -7.04 12.24
C TYR A 179 -9.71 -6.46 11.51
N ASN A 180 -9.46 -6.89 10.27
CA ASN A 180 -8.33 -6.41 9.47
C ASN A 180 -8.46 -4.91 9.14
N ALA A 181 -9.68 -4.42 8.88
CA ALA A 181 -9.93 -2.99 8.62
C ALA A 181 -9.58 -2.11 9.82
N VAL A 182 -9.92 -2.56 11.03
CA VAL A 182 -9.62 -1.85 12.29
C VAL A 182 -8.12 -1.90 12.59
N LEU A 183 -7.48 -3.05 12.41
CA LEU A 183 -6.01 -3.16 12.54
C LEU A 183 -5.28 -2.27 11.53
N ALA A 184 -5.81 -2.10 10.31
CA ALA A 184 -5.24 -1.19 9.31
C ALA A 184 -5.27 0.28 9.76
N ALA A 185 -6.29 0.66 10.53
CA ALA A 185 -6.46 1.98 11.13
C ALA A 185 -5.59 2.19 12.38
N CYS A 186 -5.18 1.09 13.02
CA CYS A 186 -4.51 1.12 14.30
C CYS A 186 -3.09 1.70 14.21
N ARG A 187 -2.73 2.52 15.19
CA ARG A 187 -1.38 3.07 15.38
C ARG A 187 -0.83 2.82 16.79
N ASP A 188 -1.59 2.14 17.65
CA ASP A 188 -1.16 1.77 18.99
C ASP A 188 -0.90 0.24 19.03
N PRO A 189 0.36 -0.19 19.27
CA PRO A 189 0.71 -1.59 19.37
C PRO A 189 -0.10 -2.33 20.45
N LYS A 190 -0.48 -1.66 21.54
CA LYS A 190 -1.24 -2.28 22.64
C LYS A 190 -2.66 -2.63 22.23
N GLU A 191 -3.30 -1.75 21.48
CA GLU A 191 -4.64 -1.98 20.95
C GLU A 191 -4.60 -3.07 19.86
N ALA A 192 -3.61 -3.03 18.96
CA ALA A 192 -3.39 -4.10 18.00
C ALA A 192 -3.19 -5.46 18.70
N ARG A 193 -2.43 -5.50 19.79
CA ARG A 193 -2.18 -6.70 20.61
C ARG A 193 -3.46 -7.23 21.24
N SER A 194 -4.30 -6.34 21.76
CA SER A 194 -5.61 -6.70 22.34
C SER A 194 -6.51 -7.36 21.29
N ILE A 195 -6.63 -6.74 20.11
CA ILE A 195 -7.47 -7.23 19.01
C ILE A 195 -6.98 -8.60 18.50
N VAL A 196 -5.68 -8.77 18.27
CA VAL A 196 -5.14 -10.06 17.81
C VAL A 196 -5.33 -11.15 18.88
N ARG A 197 -5.16 -10.83 20.17
CA ARG A 197 -5.45 -11.78 21.26
C ARG A 197 -6.89 -12.25 21.23
N GLU A 198 -7.83 -11.32 21.07
CA GLU A 198 -9.26 -11.64 20.96
C GLU A 198 -9.53 -12.63 19.82
N MET A 199 -8.95 -12.40 18.63
CA MET A 199 -9.04 -13.32 17.49
C MET A 199 -8.35 -14.67 17.75
N ARG A 200 -7.27 -14.73 18.54
CA ARG A 200 -6.62 -16.00 18.88
C ARG A 200 -7.46 -16.83 19.86
N TYR A 201 -8.15 -16.20 20.81
CA TYR A 201 -9.00 -16.89 21.77
C TYR A 201 -10.14 -17.67 21.11
N SER A 202 -10.69 -17.14 20.02
CA SER A 202 -11.76 -17.81 19.29
C SER A 202 -11.34 -19.08 18.56
N ARG A 203 -10.08 -19.16 18.12
CA ARG A 203 -9.53 -20.37 17.53
C ARG A 203 -9.48 -21.53 18.54
N ARG A 204 -9.34 -21.20 19.84
CA ARG A 204 -9.29 -22.16 20.94
C ARG A 204 -10.68 -22.51 21.51
N HIS A 205 -11.63 -21.59 21.43
CA HIS A 205 -12.99 -21.79 21.92
C HIS A 205 -13.99 -21.48 20.80
N ARG A 206 -14.65 -22.52 20.28
CA ARG A 206 -15.58 -22.54 19.12
C ARG A 206 -16.79 -21.56 19.19
N HIS A 207 -16.79 -20.59 20.09
CA HIS A 207 -17.84 -19.60 20.34
C HIS A 207 -17.31 -18.14 20.32
N GLY A 208 -16.12 -17.89 19.75
CA GLY A 208 -15.54 -16.55 19.64
C GLY A 208 -15.39 -16.04 18.20
N ALA A 209 -14.78 -14.85 18.07
CA ALA A 209 -14.38 -14.15 16.85
C ALA A 209 -13.80 -15.00 15.69
N THR A 210 -13.58 -14.42 14.51
CA THR A 210 -12.90 -15.16 13.43
C THR A 210 -11.41 -15.36 13.74
N PRO A 211 -10.82 -16.55 13.47
CA PRO A 211 -9.40 -16.80 13.72
C PRO A 211 -8.50 -15.91 12.85
N PRO A 212 -7.31 -15.50 13.34
CA PRO A 212 -6.41 -14.64 12.60
C PRO A 212 -5.80 -15.37 11.40
N ASN A 213 -5.46 -14.62 10.36
CA ASN A 213 -4.71 -15.11 9.20
C ASN A 213 -3.44 -14.28 8.97
N SER A 214 -2.65 -14.61 7.94
CA SER A 214 -1.43 -13.86 7.61
C SER A 214 -1.68 -12.37 7.37
N VAL A 215 -2.84 -11.99 6.82
CA VAL A 215 -3.22 -10.59 6.59
C VAL A 215 -3.46 -9.87 7.92
N THR A 216 -4.08 -10.52 8.91
CA THR A 216 -4.27 -9.98 10.26
C THR A 216 -2.92 -9.63 10.91
N TYR A 217 -1.97 -10.56 10.88
CA TYR A 217 -0.62 -10.33 11.41
C TYR A 217 0.14 -9.27 10.63
N THR A 218 -0.03 -9.20 9.30
CA THR A 218 0.55 -8.12 8.48
C THR A 218 0.06 -6.76 8.95
N HIS A 219 -1.25 -6.57 9.13
CA HIS A 219 -1.80 -5.30 9.58
C HIS A 219 -1.34 -4.94 10.99
N ALA A 220 -1.31 -5.91 11.91
CA ALA A 220 -0.84 -5.71 13.28
C ALA A 220 0.63 -5.27 13.33
N ILE A 221 1.51 -5.92 12.55
CA ILE A 221 2.93 -5.54 12.43
C ILE A 221 3.08 -4.16 11.80
N THR A 222 2.30 -3.83 10.76
CA THR A 222 2.33 -2.49 10.16
C THR A 222 1.84 -1.40 11.12
N ALA A 223 0.95 -1.72 12.06
CA ALA A 223 0.52 -0.80 13.11
C ALA A 223 1.69 -0.49 14.06
N CYS A 224 2.50 -1.50 14.43
CA CYS A 224 3.72 -1.31 15.22
C CYS A 224 4.77 -0.45 14.54
N ARG A 225 4.89 -0.53 13.20
CA ARG A 225 5.78 0.35 12.44
C ARG A 225 5.32 1.81 12.43
N ARG A 226 4.00 2.01 12.38
CA ARG A 226 3.37 3.34 12.30
C ARG A 226 3.19 4.00 13.65
N SER A 227 3.43 3.28 14.74
CA SER A 227 3.36 3.84 16.08
C SER A 227 4.50 4.82 16.32
N ASN A 228 4.31 5.72 17.28
CA ASN A 228 5.33 6.67 17.68
C ASN A 228 5.52 6.60 19.22
N PRO A 229 6.61 5.99 19.72
CA PRO A 229 7.70 5.36 18.97
C PRO A 229 7.28 4.04 18.27
N PRO A 230 8.02 3.58 17.25
CA PRO A 230 7.84 2.26 16.67
C PRO A 230 8.16 1.17 17.71
N ASP A 231 7.42 0.07 17.70
CA ASP A 231 7.52 -1.01 18.70
C ASP A 231 7.94 -2.33 18.04
N LEU A 232 9.23 -2.65 18.14
CA LEU A 232 9.80 -3.88 17.59
C LEU A 232 9.44 -5.11 18.42
N ASP A 233 9.37 -4.99 19.75
CA ASP A 233 9.08 -6.10 20.66
C ASP A 233 7.69 -6.68 20.38
N THR A 234 6.68 -5.81 20.24
CA THR A 234 5.32 -6.25 19.91
C THR A 234 5.24 -6.83 18.49
N ALA A 235 6.02 -6.30 17.53
CA ALA A 235 6.08 -6.86 16.18
C ALA A 235 6.68 -8.28 16.15
N LEU A 236 7.73 -8.54 16.92
CA LEU A 236 8.34 -9.87 17.06
C LEU A 236 7.40 -10.85 17.78
N GLU A 237 6.67 -10.39 18.80
CA GLU A 237 5.64 -11.19 19.47
C GLU A 237 4.56 -11.64 18.46
N PHE A 238 4.17 -10.77 17.52
CA PHE A 238 3.21 -11.14 16.47
C PHE A 238 3.74 -12.19 15.50
N LEU A 239 5.03 -12.15 15.14
CA LEU A 239 5.64 -13.21 14.33
C LEU A 239 5.65 -14.54 15.10
N GLN A 240 6.01 -14.52 16.38
CA GLN A 240 5.97 -15.71 17.22
C GLN A 240 4.55 -16.27 17.35
N TRP A 241 3.55 -15.41 17.53
CA TRP A 241 2.17 -15.85 17.59
C TRP A 241 1.66 -16.44 16.29
N ALA A 242 2.11 -15.94 15.13
CA ALA A 242 1.78 -16.52 13.85
C ALA A 242 2.38 -17.93 13.67
N ASP A 243 3.59 -18.16 14.20
CA ASP A 243 4.26 -19.47 14.22
C ASP A 243 3.55 -20.45 15.18
N ASP A 244 3.23 -20.01 16.40
CA ASP A 244 2.40 -20.79 17.36
C ASP A 244 1.06 -21.21 16.73
N ASP A 245 0.49 -20.31 15.94
CA ASP A 245 -0.76 -20.49 15.22
C ASP A 245 -0.59 -21.38 13.96
N ASN A 246 0.63 -21.86 13.67
CA ASN A 246 1.01 -22.69 12.53
C ASN A 246 0.52 -22.09 11.20
N LEU A 247 0.66 -20.77 11.04
CA LEU A 247 0.25 -20.08 9.83
C LEU A 247 1.41 -19.99 8.83
N HIS A 248 1.14 -20.37 7.59
CA HIS A 248 2.03 -20.04 6.48
C HIS A 248 1.92 -18.54 6.17
N LEU A 249 2.85 -17.77 6.72
CA LEU A 249 2.91 -16.32 6.50
C LEU A 249 3.23 -16.01 5.04
N HIS A 250 2.57 -14.98 4.51
CA HIS A 250 2.95 -14.42 3.22
C HIS A 250 4.22 -13.60 3.34
N GLU A 251 4.95 -13.52 2.23
CA GLU A 251 6.15 -12.69 2.06
C GLU A 251 5.97 -11.27 2.61
N TYR A 252 4.84 -10.61 2.31
CA TYR A 252 4.55 -9.26 2.78
C TYR A 252 4.54 -9.11 4.31
N THR A 253 4.26 -10.18 5.07
CA THR A 253 4.27 -10.16 6.54
C THR A 253 5.70 -10.00 7.06
N TYR A 254 6.62 -10.79 6.51
CA TYR A 254 8.05 -10.72 6.84
C TYR A 254 8.64 -9.39 6.38
N SER A 255 8.31 -8.94 5.16
CA SER A 255 8.73 -7.62 4.69
C SER A 255 8.25 -6.52 5.65
N ALA A 256 6.99 -6.55 6.10
CA ALA A 256 6.48 -5.58 7.05
C ALA A 256 7.26 -5.57 8.37
N ALA A 257 7.65 -6.74 8.89
CA ALA A 257 8.43 -6.84 10.11
C ALA A 257 9.88 -6.34 9.95
N ILE A 258 10.52 -6.65 8.81
CA ILE A 258 11.83 -6.10 8.43
C ILE A 258 11.78 -4.57 8.41
N TRP A 259 10.76 -3.98 7.77
CA TRP A 259 10.58 -2.53 7.73
C TRP A 259 10.29 -1.94 9.13
N THR A 260 9.67 -2.69 10.05
CA THR A 260 9.56 -2.27 11.45
C THR A 260 10.93 -2.23 12.13
N ALA A 261 11.77 -3.24 11.93
CA ALA A 261 13.12 -3.28 12.49
C ALA A 261 14.00 -2.15 11.94
N GLU A 262 13.89 -1.85 10.64
CA GLU A 262 14.56 -0.73 9.99
C GLU A 262 14.19 0.61 10.62
N THR A 263 12.90 0.87 10.84
CA THR A 263 12.43 2.12 11.45
C THR A 263 12.84 2.24 12.93
N CYS A 264 13.10 1.11 13.60
CA CYS A 264 13.68 1.08 14.95
C CYS A 264 15.22 1.19 14.95
N GLY A 265 15.88 1.06 13.80
CA GLY A 265 17.33 1.10 13.68
C GLY A 265 18.03 -0.14 14.24
N ASP A 266 17.41 -1.31 14.16
CA ASP A 266 17.99 -2.58 14.59
C ASP A 266 18.24 -3.51 13.38
N SER A 267 19.44 -3.43 12.82
CA SER A 267 19.81 -4.22 11.65
C SER A 267 20.03 -5.71 11.94
N ASP A 268 20.43 -6.07 13.17
CA ASP A 268 20.60 -7.47 13.58
C ASP A 268 19.25 -8.21 13.57
N VAL A 269 18.21 -7.57 14.12
CA VAL A 269 16.86 -8.11 14.08
C VAL A 269 16.33 -8.20 12.65
N ALA A 270 16.59 -7.18 11.81
CA ALA A 270 16.20 -7.22 10.39
C ALA A 270 16.81 -8.43 9.65
N MET A 271 18.09 -8.71 9.87
CA MET A 271 18.80 -9.87 9.31
C MET A 271 18.22 -11.20 9.84
N ASN A 272 17.92 -11.28 11.14
CA ASN A 272 17.31 -12.48 11.72
C ASN A 272 15.93 -12.77 11.11
N ILE A 273 15.09 -11.75 10.91
CA ILE A 273 13.77 -11.90 10.28
C ILE A 273 13.92 -12.38 8.83
N LEU A 274 14.91 -11.88 8.08
CA LEU A 274 15.19 -12.36 6.71
C LEU A 274 15.57 -13.85 6.70
N ASN A 275 16.38 -14.30 7.65
CA ASN A 275 16.73 -15.71 7.79
C ASN A 275 15.52 -16.57 8.16
N GLN A 276 14.69 -16.12 9.11
CA GLN A 276 13.43 -16.80 9.46
C GLN A 276 12.49 -16.93 8.26
N MET A 277 12.38 -15.88 7.44
CA MET A 277 11.59 -15.92 6.20
C MET A 277 12.06 -17.05 5.27
N ARG A 278 13.37 -17.25 5.15
CA ARG A 278 13.97 -18.31 4.32
C ARG A 278 13.74 -19.70 4.91
N GLU A 279 13.92 -19.86 6.21
CA GLU A 279 13.67 -21.13 6.93
C GLU A 279 12.20 -21.56 6.83
N ALA A 280 11.29 -20.60 6.83
CA ALA A 280 9.87 -20.82 6.57
C ALA A 280 9.54 -21.17 5.10
N GLY A 281 10.53 -21.21 4.21
CA GLY A 281 10.37 -21.51 2.79
C GLY A 281 9.79 -20.35 1.97
N CYS A 282 9.70 -19.15 2.53
CA CYS A 282 9.24 -17.95 1.83
C CYS A 282 10.43 -17.32 1.07
N LYS A 283 10.31 -17.18 -0.24
CA LYS A 283 11.37 -16.57 -1.06
C LYS A 283 11.39 -15.06 -0.85
N PRO A 284 12.50 -14.44 -0.42
CA PRO A 284 12.59 -12.99 -0.27
C PRO A 284 12.57 -12.22 -1.60
N ASN A 285 11.71 -11.21 -1.70
CA ASN A 285 11.67 -10.24 -2.78
C ASN A 285 12.61 -9.05 -2.55
N VAL A 286 12.65 -8.17 -3.55
CA VAL A 286 13.42 -6.93 -3.53
C VAL A 286 13.06 -6.04 -2.33
N ALA A 287 11.79 -6.00 -1.91
CA ALA A 287 11.37 -5.15 -0.79
C ALA A 287 11.87 -5.64 0.58
N SER A 288 11.98 -6.96 0.77
CA SER A 288 12.58 -7.55 1.98
C SER A 288 14.09 -7.28 2.03
N PHE A 289 14.81 -7.50 0.92
CA PHE A 289 16.24 -7.20 0.84
C PHE A 289 16.52 -5.70 1.02
N LEU A 290 15.71 -4.83 0.41
CA LEU A 290 15.86 -3.38 0.53
C LEU A 290 15.69 -2.90 1.98
N GLY A 291 14.69 -3.42 2.72
CA GLY A 291 14.50 -3.04 4.12
C GLY A 291 15.69 -3.43 5.01
N VAL A 292 16.29 -4.60 4.78
CA VAL A 292 17.52 -5.04 5.47
C VAL A 292 18.72 -4.18 5.08
N MET A 293 18.88 -3.87 3.80
CA MET A 293 19.99 -3.04 3.34
C MET A 293 19.89 -1.60 3.85
N SER A 294 18.67 -1.05 3.95
CA SER A 294 18.40 0.28 4.53
C SER A 294 18.75 0.33 6.02
N SER A 295 18.46 -0.73 6.79
CA SER A 295 18.85 -0.77 8.20
C SER A 295 20.37 -0.86 8.37
N LEU A 296 21.05 -1.68 7.56
CA LEU A 296 22.52 -1.79 7.54
C LEU A 296 23.19 -0.49 7.07
N SER A 297 22.61 0.21 6.10
CA SER A 297 23.13 1.47 5.57
C SER A 297 23.04 2.59 6.60
N ALA A 298 21.95 2.64 7.36
CA ALA A 298 21.76 3.59 8.44
C ALA A 298 22.86 3.48 9.53
N GLU A 299 23.29 2.25 9.83
CA GLU A 299 24.35 1.92 10.79
C GLU A 299 25.78 1.95 10.20
N GLY A 300 25.92 2.04 8.87
CA GLY A 300 27.24 2.01 8.19
C GLY A 300 27.91 0.63 8.14
N ARG A 301 27.13 -0.46 8.27
CA ARG A 301 27.61 -1.85 8.23
C ARG A 301 27.82 -2.33 6.79
N ALA A 302 28.78 -1.71 6.12
CA ALA A 302 29.04 -1.90 4.69
C ALA A 302 29.34 -3.35 4.28
N GLU A 303 30.20 -4.06 5.00
CA GLU A 303 30.60 -5.43 4.65
C GLU A 303 29.40 -6.39 4.62
N GLU A 304 28.51 -6.26 5.60
CA GLU A 304 27.28 -7.04 5.69
C GLU A 304 26.26 -6.63 4.64
N ALA A 305 26.16 -5.34 4.31
CA ALA A 305 25.31 -4.88 3.23
C ALA A 305 25.73 -5.50 1.88
N VAL A 306 27.04 -5.66 1.64
CA VAL A 306 27.50 -6.39 0.45
C VAL A 306 27.18 -7.89 0.56
N SER A 307 27.29 -8.48 1.76
CA SER A 307 26.85 -9.87 2.04
C SER A 307 25.43 -10.14 1.60
N VAL A 308 24.52 -9.23 1.95
CA VAL A 308 23.10 -9.30 1.59
C VAL A 308 22.90 -9.17 0.08
N LEU A 309 23.69 -8.35 -0.63
CA LEU A 309 23.63 -8.28 -2.09
C LEU A 309 24.01 -9.62 -2.74
N TRP A 310 25.07 -10.27 -2.27
CA TRP A 310 25.45 -11.59 -2.78
C TRP A 310 24.35 -12.62 -2.50
N GLU A 311 23.79 -12.59 -1.29
CA GLU A 311 22.66 -13.45 -0.94
C GLU A 311 21.47 -13.24 -1.90
N MET A 312 21.09 -11.99 -2.16
CA MET A 312 20.01 -11.64 -3.09
C MET A 312 20.23 -12.25 -4.49
N LYS A 313 21.46 -12.18 -5.00
CA LYS A 313 21.84 -12.80 -6.28
C LYS A 313 21.77 -14.34 -6.23
N THR A 314 22.22 -14.97 -5.14
CA THR A 314 22.15 -16.44 -5.01
C THR A 314 20.72 -16.98 -4.96
N VAL A 315 19.80 -16.22 -4.36
CA VAL A 315 18.37 -16.55 -4.31
C VAL A 315 17.70 -16.36 -5.68
N GLY A 316 18.35 -15.65 -6.61
CA GLY A 316 17.85 -15.36 -7.95
C GLY A 316 16.95 -14.11 -8.02
N THR A 317 16.96 -13.29 -6.97
CA THR A 317 16.23 -12.01 -6.96
C THR A 317 17.12 -10.95 -7.61
N LYS A 318 16.61 -10.27 -8.64
CA LYS A 318 17.41 -9.27 -9.38
C LYS A 318 17.49 -7.95 -8.61
N PRO A 319 18.71 -7.44 -8.31
CA PRO A 319 18.89 -6.12 -7.72
C PRO A 319 18.27 -5.01 -8.58
N ASN A 320 17.77 -3.96 -7.94
CA ASN A 320 17.28 -2.76 -8.60
C ASN A 320 18.20 -1.56 -8.27
N ALA A 321 17.92 -0.39 -8.86
CA ALA A 321 18.71 0.81 -8.61
C ALA A 321 18.76 1.21 -7.12
N ASP A 322 17.65 1.05 -6.40
CA ASP A 322 17.53 1.45 -4.98
C ASP A 322 18.47 0.62 -4.09
N ILE A 323 18.56 -0.70 -4.33
CA ILE A 323 19.47 -1.61 -3.63
C ILE A 323 20.93 -1.14 -3.73
N TYR A 324 21.36 -0.71 -4.91
CA TYR A 324 22.72 -0.24 -5.09
C TYR A 324 22.97 1.16 -4.51
N ALA A 325 21.95 2.03 -4.49
CA ALA A 325 22.04 3.32 -3.82
C ALA A 325 22.21 3.16 -2.30
N GLU A 326 21.43 2.26 -1.67
CA GLU A 326 21.59 1.94 -0.24
C GLU A 326 22.96 1.35 0.06
N LEU A 327 23.52 0.54 -0.84
CA LEU A 327 24.86 0.00 -0.69
C LEU A 327 25.95 1.07 -0.75
N ALA A 328 25.84 2.01 -1.70
CA ALA A 328 26.75 3.14 -1.79
C ALA A 328 26.69 3.99 -0.52
N TYR A 329 25.48 4.27 -0.03
CA TYR A 329 25.26 5.00 1.22
C TYR A 329 25.82 4.28 2.44
N ALA A 330 25.64 2.96 2.54
CA ALA A 330 26.22 2.13 3.62
C ALA A 330 27.76 2.23 3.64
N ILE A 331 28.38 2.24 2.47
CA ILE A 331 29.84 2.32 2.32
C ILE A 331 30.36 3.72 2.62
N GLN A 332 29.61 4.77 2.27
CA GLN A 332 29.92 6.15 2.64
C GLN A 332 29.90 6.35 4.17
N LYS A 333 28.91 5.75 4.84
CA LYS A 333 28.79 5.81 6.30
C LYS A 333 29.75 4.89 7.06
N ALA A 334 30.49 4.03 6.36
CA ALA A 334 31.34 3.04 7.00
C ALA A 334 32.48 3.70 7.81
N PRO A 335 32.82 3.16 9.00
CA PRO A 335 33.91 3.68 9.82
C PRO A 335 35.28 3.59 9.11
N GLU A 336 36.22 4.43 9.51
CA GLU A 336 37.52 4.66 8.83
C GLU A 336 38.40 3.40 8.60
N GLY A 337 38.09 2.29 9.27
CA GLY A 337 38.78 1.00 9.12
C GLY A 337 38.29 0.11 7.98
N VAL A 338 37.12 0.40 7.40
CA VAL A 338 36.54 -0.42 6.32
C VAL A 338 37.06 0.05 4.97
N ASP A 339 37.58 -0.89 4.17
CA ASP A 339 38.04 -0.60 2.82
C ASP A 339 36.86 -0.56 1.83
N GLY A 340 36.08 0.54 1.89
CA GLY A 340 34.91 0.75 1.03
C GLY A 340 35.20 0.64 -0.47
N VAL A 341 36.45 0.87 -0.86
CA VAL A 341 37.01 0.66 -2.19
C VAL A 341 36.90 -0.78 -2.65
N ALA A 342 37.43 -1.70 -1.83
CA ALA A 342 37.50 -3.11 -2.17
C ALA A 342 36.09 -3.68 -2.25
N LEU A 343 35.22 -3.23 -1.33
CA LEU A 343 33.79 -3.57 -1.35
C LEU A 343 33.12 -3.08 -2.62
N LEU A 344 33.26 -1.80 -2.99
CA LEU A 344 32.62 -1.28 -4.19
C LEU A 344 33.18 -1.92 -5.48
N ARG A 345 34.49 -2.19 -5.56
CA ARG A 345 35.06 -2.95 -6.68
C ARG A 345 34.45 -4.34 -6.80
N SER A 346 34.32 -5.06 -5.67
CA SER A 346 33.70 -6.38 -5.67
C SER A 346 32.23 -6.36 -6.13
N VAL A 347 31.53 -5.24 -5.90
CA VAL A 347 30.15 -5.04 -6.37
C VAL A 347 30.14 -4.80 -7.87
N VAL A 348 30.97 -3.89 -8.37
CA VAL A 348 31.07 -3.52 -9.80
C VAL A 348 31.52 -4.71 -10.65
N ASP A 349 32.53 -5.46 -10.21
CA ASP A 349 33.07 -6.63 -10.92
C ASP A 349 32.02 -7.74 -11.15
N GLN A 350 30.96 -7.75 -10.34
CA GLN A 350 29.89 -8.74 -10.42
C GLN A 350 28.58 -8.20 -11.02
N MET A 351 28.53 -6.94 -11.44
CA MET A 351 27.37 -6.39 -12.17
C MET A 351 27.35 -6.94 -13.59
N GLU A 352 26.17 -7.36 -14.06
CA GLU A 352 26.01 -7.75 -15.47
C GLU A 352 26.08 -6.51 -16.39
N ASP A 353 26.53 -6.66 -17.63
CA ASP A 353 26.60 -5.55 -18.62
C ASP A 353 25.27 -4.81 -18.82
N GLN A 354 24.13 -5.48 -18.60
CA GLN A 354 22.80 -4.85 -18.65
C GLN A 354 22.50 -4.00 -17.40
N GLU A 355 23.05 -4.36 -16.23
CA GLU A 355 22.95 -3.62 -14.97
C GLU A 355 23.88 -2.38 -15.01
N LEU A 356 25.09 -2.55 -15.55
CA LEU A 356 26.06 -1.46 -15.81
C LEU A 356 25.54 -0.44 -16.83
N ARG A 357 24.80 -0.89 -17.86
CA ARG A 357 24.17 -0.01 -18.88
C ARG A 357 22.85 0.61 -18.42
N ALA A 358 22.17 0.02 -17.45
CA ALA A 358 21.03 0.65 -16.79
C ALA A 358 21.55 1.82 -15.95
N ARG A 359 20.68 2.80 -15.69
CA ARG A 359 20.95 4.11 -15.04
C ARG A 359 21.43 4.03 -13.57
N ILE A 360 22.01 2.91 -13.17
CA ILE A 360 22.45 2.48 -11.84
C ILE A 360 23.89 2.93 -11.57
N GLY A 361 24.74 3.02 -12.61
CA GLY A 361 26.16 3.37 -12.45
C GLY A 361 26.41 4.82 -11.99
N GLY A 362 25.64 5.80 -12.48
CA GLY A 362 25.90 7.22 -12.23
C GLY A 362 26.06 7.59 -10.75
N PRO A 363 25.08 7.28 -9.87
CA PRO A 363 25.15 7.62 -8.45
C PRO A 363 26.24 6.85 -7.70
N ILE A 364 26.39 5.54 -7.95
CA ILE A 364 27.40 4.72 -7.27
C ILE A 364 28.80 5.21 -7.62
N PHE A 365 29.07 5.45 -8.90
CA PHE A 365 30.38 5.95 -9.35
C PHE A 365 30.63 7.40 -8.89
N GLU A 366 29.61 8.27 -8.89
CA GLU A 366 29.69 9.63 -8.35
C GLU A 366 30.08 9.63 -6.87
N ASP A 367 29.35 8.88 -6.03
CA ASP A 367 29.61 8.78 -4.59
C ASP A 367 30.99 8.20 -4.30
N LEU A 368 31.40 7.19 -5.08
CA LEU A 368 32.69 6.51 -4.95
C LEU A 368 33.86 7.45 -5.26
N ILE A 369 33.75 8.25 -6.31
CA ILE A 369 34.76 9.27 -6.66
C ILE A 369 34.82 10.37 -5.60
N LEU A 370 33.66 10.84 -5.10
CA LEU A 370 33.60 11.85 -4.04
C LEU A 370 34.25 11.36 -2.75
N GLU A 371 33.97 10.12 -2.35
CA GLU A 371 34.53 9.52 -1.14
C GLU A 371 36.06 9.43 -1.20
N TYR A 372 36.61 8.99 -2.33
CA TYR A 372 38.07 9.01 -2.55
C TYR A 372 38.67 10.40 -2.51
N GLY A 373 37.97 11.38 -3.09
CA GLY A 373 38.37 12.78 -3.07
C GLY A 373 38.45 13.33 -1.65
N MET A 374 37.42 13.08 -0.85
CA MET A 374 37.33 13.52 0.56
C MET A 374 38.40 12.86 1.44
N ARG A 375 38.75 11.60 1.17
CA ARG A 375 39.81 10.87 1.89
C ARG A 375 41.23 11.13 1.36
N GLY A 376 41.39 12.02 0.37
CA GLY A 376 42.70 12.37 -0.23
C GLY A 376 43.35 11.26 -1.08
N LYS A 377 42.61 10.19 -1.39
CA LYS A 377 43.07 9.01 -2.16
C LYS A 377 42.75 9.20 -3.66
N PHE A 378 43.38 10.20 -4.26
CA PHE A 378 43.04 10.67 -5.61
C PHE A 378 43.34 9.65 -6.73
N THR A 379 44.43 8.89 -6.60
CA THR A 379 44.83 7.88 -7.60
C THR A 379 43.76 6.81 -7.80
N GLU A 380 43.07 6.48 -6.73
CA GLU A 380 42.01 5.50 -6.73
C GLU A 380 40.68 6.10 -7.22
N ALA A 381 40.41 7.39 -6.94
CA ALA A 381 39.30 8.14 -7.54
C ALA A 381 39.39 8.13 -9.07
N LEU A 382 40.59 8.36 -9.60
CA LEU A 382 40.86 8.32 -11.04
C LEU A 382 40.72 6.93 -11.64
N ALA A 383 41.18 5.89 -10.93
CA ALA A 383 41.05 4.51 -11.38
C ALA A 383 39.59 4.11 -11.57
N VAL A 384 38.72 4.58 -10.68
CA VAL A 384 37.27 4.36 -10.75
C VAL A 384 36.65 5.12 -11.91
N PHE A 385 36.98 6.41 -12.05
CA PHE A 385 36.52 7.20 -13.18
C PHE A 385 36.89 6.53 -14.52
N GLY A 386 38.08 5.90 -14.58
CA GLY A 386 38.54 5.13 -15.74
C GLY A 386 37.83 3.79 -15.97
N THR A 387 37.11 3.23 -15.00
CA THR A 387 36.31 1.99 -15.18
C THR A 387 34.93 2.26 -15.79
N ILE A 388 34.53 3.52 -15.95
CA ILE A 388 33.22 3.90 -16.49
C ILE A 388 33.30 3.89 -18.03
N ASP A 389 33.01 2.73 -18.63
CA ASP A 389 32.87 2.61 -20.08
C ASP A 389 31.46 3.06 -20.53
N GLY A 390 31.27 4.37 -20.75
CA GLY A 390 29.99 4.93 -21.18
C GLY A 390 29.98 6.46 -21.26
N PRO A 391 28.91 7.10 -21.78
CA PRO A 391 28.82 8.55 -21.83
C PRO A 391 28.97 9.07 -20.41
N SER A 392 30.05 9.81 -20.17
CA SER A 392 30.41 10.41 -18.89
C SER A 392 29.18 11.08 -18.29
N ASP A 393 28.54 10.39 -17.33
CA ASP A 393 27.43 10.97 -16.60
C ASP A 393 28.00 12.23 -15.96
N GLY A 394 27.43 13.40 -16.29
CA GLY A 394 28.03 14.68 -15.90
C GLY A 394 28.24 14.81 -14.39
N ALA A 395 27.56 13.96 -13.61
CA ALA A 395 27.74 13.75 -12.18
C ALA A 395 29.12 13.17 -11.81
N CYS A 396 29.56 12.08 -12.45
CA CYS A 396 30.89 11.48 -12.24
C CYS A 396 32.03 12.44 -12.65
N LEU A 397 31.84 13.20 -13.73
CA LEU A 397 32.80 14.23 -14.15
C LEU A 397 32.89 15.37 -13.10
N ARG A 398 31.74 15.81 -12.55
CA ARG A 398 31.75 16.80 -11.46
C ARG A 398 32.42 16.24 -10.20
N ALA A 399 32.13 14.99 -9.85
CA ALA A 399 32.73 14.33 -8.69
C ALA A 399 34.26 14.27 -8.77
N ILE A 400 34.84 13.89 -9.93
CA ILE A 400 36.30 13.79 -10.06
C ILE A 400 36.96 15.17 -10.02
N LEU A 401 36.30 16.20 -10.57
CA LEU A 401 36.75 17.58 -10.45
C LEU A 401 36.70 18.08 -9.00
N VAL A 402 35.64 17.76 -8.24
CA VAL A 402 35.57 18.04 -6.80
C VAL A 402 36.71 17.35 -6.06
N ALA A 403 36.98 16.08 -6.34
CA ALA A 403 38.11 15.35 -5.77
C ALA A 403 39.47 16.02 -6.05
N CYS A 404 39.68 16.57 -7.25
CA CYS A 404 40.88 17.35 -7.60
C CYS A 404 41.05 18.60 -6.72
N THR A 405 39.95 19.25 -6.33
CA THR A 405 39.95 20.47 -5.51
C THR A 405 40.16 20.21 -4.02
N VAL A 406 39.65 19.08 -3.52
CA VAL A 406 39.75 18.70 -2.10
C VAL A 406 41.11 18.07 -1.76
N ALA A 407 41.80 17.51 -2.75
CA ALA A 407 43.15 16.98 -2.59
C ALA A 407 44.14 18.03 -2.05
N GLN A 408 45.06 17.61 -1.16
CA GLN A 408 46.14 18.46 -0.66
C GLN A 408 47.51 17.90 -1.09
N PRO A 409 48.28 18.62 -1.92
CA PRO A 409 47.96 19.89 -2.59
C PRO A 409 46.89 19.73 -3.70
N PRO A 410 46.12 20.79 -4.01
CA PRO A 410 45.06 20.73 -5.03
C PRO A 410 45.64 20.47 -6.43
N ARG A 411 45.03 19.51 -7.15
CA ARG A 411 45.55 18.93 -8.41
C ARG A 411 44.87 19.56 -9.64
N TRP A 412 45.06 20.86 -9.83
CA TRP A 412 44.40 21.65 -10.89
C TRP A 412 44.85 21.28 -12.32
N GLU A 413 46.09 20.82 -12.52
CA GLU A 413 46.59 20.39 -13.83
C GLU A 413 45.89 19.12 -14.32
N GLU A 414 45.65 18.18 -13.41
CA GLU A 414 44.97 16.92 -13.70
C GLU A 414 43.47 17.16 -13.94
N ALA A 415 42.85 18.08 -13.20
CA ALA A 415 41.47 18.52 -13.44
C ALA A 415 41.28 19.10 -14.86
N LEU A 416 42.26 19.82 -15.38
CA LEU A 416 42.26 20.39 -16.73
C LEU A 416 42.48 19.34 -17.84
N GLN A 417 43.11 18.21 -17.55
CA GLN A 417 43.29 17.12 -18.52
C GLN A 417 42.05 16.21 -18.61
N ILE A 418 41.27 16.15 -17.52
CA ILE A 418 40.04 15.35 -17.45
C ILE A 418 38.86 16.06 -18.13
N LEU A 419 38.83 17.41 -18.07
CA LEU A 419 37.92 18.28 -18.83
C LEU A 419 38.29 18.35 -20.31
#